data_AF-A0A372R412-F1
#
_entry.id   AF-A0A372R412-F1
#
_cell.length_a   1.000
_cell.length_b   1.000
_cell.length_c   1.000
_cell.angle_alpha   90.00
_cell.angle_beta   90.00
_cell.angle_gamma   90.00
#
_symmetry.space_group_name_H-M   'P 1'
#
loop_
_entity.id
_entity.type
_entity.pdbx_description
1 polymer ?
#
loop_
_entity_poly.entity_id
_entity_poly.type
_entity_poly.pdbx_seq_one_letter_code
_entity_poly.pdbx_strand_id
1 'polypeptide(L)'
;MTLFEQPEPDVVKVSILNEESIILGFHLTKFMLRDVISNIPSSNYVIITDENLPPIYLSKIKENFNKIASEITSAKDKKTPEPRLITYAVPSIRRAKTRDTKADIEDFLLSKACARDTCILAMGGGVIGDLAGFVAATFMRGIPYVQIPTTLIAMVDSSIGGKTAVDTPHAEKNLY
;
A
#
# COMPACT_ATOMS: atom_id res chain seq x y z
N MET A 1 17.18 -7.46 29.18
CA MET A 1 17.47 -7.59 27.74
C MET A 1 16.14 -7.45 27.00
N THR A 2 15.84 -6.26 26.49
CA THR A 2 14.52 -5.89 25.95
C THR A 2 14.33 -6.46 24.54
N LEU A 3 13.39 -7.39 24.39
CA LEU A 3 13.06 -8.15 23.17
C LEU A 3 12.45 -7.34 22.00
N PHE A 4 12.53 -6.01 21.98
CA PHE A 4 11.68 -5.18 21.11
C PHE A 4 12.31 -3.95 20.46
N GLU A 5 13.64 -3.80 20.42
CA GLU A 5 14.24 -2.93 19.42
C GLU A 5 14.29 -3.68 18.09
N GLN A 6 13.54 -3.19 17.10
CA GLN A 6 13.73 -3.64 15.72
C GLN A 6 15.17 -3.29 15.33
N PRO A 7 15.95 -4.22 14.75
CA PRO A 7 17.28 -3.92 14.25
C PRO A 7 17.23 -2.77 13.24
N GLU A 8 18.38 -2.11 13.02
CA GLU A 8 18.48 -1.12 11.94
C GLU A 8 18.05 -1.74 10.60
N PRO A 9 17.33 -0.98 9.75
CA PRO A 9 16.88 -1.49 8.48
C PRO A 9 18.07 -1.75 7.57
N ASP A 10 18.14 -2.94 7.01
CA ASP A 10 19.03 -3.23 5.89
C ASP A 10 18.32 -2.77 4.62
N VAL A 11 18.91 -1.83 3.87
CA VAL A 11 18.25 -1.16 2.75
C VAL A 11 19.13 -1.22 1.51
N VAL A 12 18.59 -1.84 0.46
CA VAL A 12 19.15 -1.85 -0.89
C VAL A 12 18.16 -1.19 -1.83
N LYS A 13 18.62 -0.19 -2.58
CA LYS A 13 17.82 0.48 -3.61
C LYS A 13 18.16 -0.07 -4.98
N VAL A 14 17.13 -0.31 -5.78
CA VAL A 14 17.26 -0.78 -7.17
C VAL A 14 16.50 0.18 -8.08
N SER A 15 17.16 0.60 -9.16
CA SER A 15 16.55 1.50 -10.14
C SER A 15 15.77 0.73 -11.20
N ILE A 16 14.58 1.23 -11.53
CA ILE A 16 13.79 0.80 -12.69
C ILE A 16 13.22 2.05 -13.36
N LEU A 17 13.26 2.09 -14.71
CA LEU A 17 12.82 3.25 -15.50
C LEU A 17 13.47 4.59 -15.07
N ASN A 18 14.76 4.56 -14.68
CA ASN A 18 15.55 5.70 -14.20
C ASN A 18 15.15 6.26 -12.82
N GLU A 19 14.32 5.55 -12.06
CA GLU A 19 13.90 5.93 -10.71
C GLU A 19 14.31 4.85 -9.70
N GLU A 20 14.84 5.23 -8.53
CA GLU A 20 15.14 4.31 -7.41
C GLU A 20 13.86 3.89 -6.67
N SER A 21 12.93 3.27 -7.40
CA SER A 21 11.59 2.97 -6.89
C SER A 21 11.47 1.60 -6.20
N ILE A 22 12.49 0.75 -6.27
CA ILE A 22 12.50 -0.56 -5.60
C ILE A 22 13.42 -0.49 -4.38
N ILE A 23 12.85 -0.76 -3.20
CA ILE A 23 13.55 -0.76 -1.93
C ILE A 23 13.45 -2.17 -1.32
N LEU A 24 14.61 -2.79 -1.06
CA LEU A 24 14.74 -4.17 -0.59
C LEU A 24 15.51 -4.24 0.73
N GLY A 25 15.32 -5.33 1.45
CA GLY A 25 16.08 -5.68 2.66
C GLY A 25 15.18 -6.03 3.84
N PHE A 26 15.72 -5.95 5.05
CA PHE A 26 15.07 -6.45 6.27
C PHE A 26 14.68 -5.32 7.22
N HIS A 27 13.66 -5.57 8.06
CA HIS A 27 13.17 -4.61 9.07
C HIS A 27 12.67 -3.28 8.49
N LEU A 28 12.17 -3.30 7.26
CA LEU A 28 11.79 -2.10 6.51
C LEU A 28 10.52 -1.38 6.99
N THR A 29 9.71 -1.94 7.89
CA THR A 29 8.37 -1.37 8.18
C THR A 29 8.42 0.10 8.62
N LYS A 30 9.28 0.46 9.57
CA LYS A 30 9.40 1.87 10.02
C LYS A 30 10.03 2.75 8.95
N PHE A 31 11.05 2.22 8.25
CA PHE A 31 11.73 2.91 7.17
C PHE A 31 10.74 3.27 6.06
N MET A 32 9.98 2.30 5.57
CA MET A 32 8.98 2.45 4.52
C MET A 32 7.90 3.46 4.90
N LEU A 33 7.36 3.41 6.12
CA LEU A 33 6.37 4.41 6.55
C LEU A 33 6.94 5.83 6.53
N ARG A 34 8.17 6.01 7.04
CA ARG A 34 8.84 7.32 7.03
C ARG A 34 9.15 7.78 5.61
N ASP A 35 9.62 6.89 4.75
CA ASP A 35 9.93 7.19 3.35
C ASP A 35 8.68 7.62 2.59
N VAL A 36 7.58 6.85 2.69
CA VAL A 36 6.30 7.16 2.06
C VAL A 36 5.73 8.50 2.54
N ILE A 37 5.71 8.76 3.85
CA ILE A 37 5.16 10.02 4.38
C ILE A 37 6.02 11.22 3.97
N SER A 38 7.34 11.04 3.85
CA SER A 38 8.28 12.11 3.51
C SER A 38 8.29 12.43 2.02
N ASN A 39 8.31 11.38 1.18
CA ASN A 39 8.51 11.50 -0.28
C ASN A 39 7.20 11.54 -1.07
N ILE A 40 6.09 11.03 -0.51
CA ILE A 40 4.77 11.05 -1.13
C ILE A 40 3.77 11.73 -0.19
N PRO A 41 3.81 13.07 -0.02
CA PRO A 41 2.91 13.78 0.87
C PRO A 41 1.45 13.63 0.43
N SER A 42 0.59 13.18 1.35
CA SER A 42 -0.83 12.93 1.10
C SER A 42 -1.65 13.24 2.35
N SER A 43 -2.89 13.69 2.19
CA SER A 43 -3.82 13.80 3.33
C SER A 43 -4.37 12.43 3.78
N ASN A 44 -4.37 11.44 2.88
CA ASN A 44 -4.95 10.12 3.12
C ASN A 44 -4.05 9.02 2.58
N TYR A 45 -3.51 8.19 3.47
CA TYR A 45 -2.86 6.94 3.11
C TYR A 45 -3.85 5.80 3.30
N VAL A 46 -4.03 4.96 2.28
CA VAL A 46 -5.00 3.86 2.32
C VAL A 46 -4.29 2.55 2.11
N ILE A 47 -4.22 1.73 3.16
CA ILE A 47 -3.74 0.36 3.05
C ILE A 47 -4.86 -0.50 2.46
N ILE A 48 -4.59 -1.08 1.29
CA ILE A 48 -5.42 -2.15 0.72
C ILE A 48 -4.67 -3.46 0.98
N THR A 49 -5.32 -4.37 1.68
CA THR A 49 -4.74 -5.66 2.07
C THR A 49 -5.80 -6.76 2.04
N ASP A 50 -5.41 -7.97 2.39
CA ASP A 50 -6.33 -9.09 2.56
C ASP A 50 -6.69 -9.36 4.02
N GLU A 51 -7.73 -10.16 4.26
CA GLU A 51 -8.20 -10.52 5.60
C GLU A 51 -7.24 -11.44 6.37
N ASN A 52 -6.28 -12.10 5.70
CA ASN A 52 -5.35 -13.01 6.36
C ASN A 52 -4.21 -12.27 7.04
N LEU A 53 -4.05 -10.97 6.78
CA LEU A 53 -3.01 -10.19 7.44
C LEU A 53 -3.28 -10.12 8.95
N PRO A 54 -2.35 -10.56 9.80
CA PRO A 54 -2.58 -10.62 11.24
C PRO A 54 -2.97 -9.24 11.82
N PRO A 55 -4.05 -9.15 12.61
CA PRO A 55 -4.49 -7.87 13.19
C PRO A 55 -3.40 -7.16 14.00
N ILE A 56 -2.54 -7.94 14.68
CA ILE A 56 -1.36 -7.45 15.44
C ILE A 56 -0.37 -6.67 14.55
N TYR A 57 -0.27 -7.02 13.27
CA TYR A 57 0.62 -6.36 12.34
C TYR A 57 0.05 -5.00 11.91
N LEU A 58 -1.24 -4.97 11.59
CA LEU A 58 -1.97 -3.74 11.26
C LEU A 58 -1.99 -2.73 12.41
N SER A 59 -2.18 -3.20 13.65
CA SER A 59 -2.14 -2.31 14.82
C SER A 59 -0.76 -1.67 14.99
N LYS A 60 0.32 -2.44 14.80
CA LYS A 60 1.69 -1.92 14.85
C LYS A 60 2.00 -0.94 13.73
N ILE A 61 1.51 -1.18 12.51
CA ILE A 61 1.66 -0.21 11.42
C ILE A 61 0.95 1.09 11.78
N LYS A 62 -0.30 1.04 12.23
CA LYS A 62 -1.09 2.23 12.61
C LYS A 62 -0.40 3.04 13.71
N GLU A 63 0.11 2.38 14.74
CA GLU A 63 0.84 3.04 15.82
C GLU A 63 2.12 3.73 15.31
N ASN A 64 2.93 3.02 14.50
CA ASN A 64 4.15 3.60 13.94
C ASN A 64 3.84 4.74 12.96
N PHE A 65 2.81 4.61 12.13
CA PHE A 65 2.36 5.64 11.21
C PHE A 65 1.98 6.91 11.96
N ASN A 66 1.15 6.81 13.00
CA ASN A 66 0.72 7.99 13.77
C ASN A 66 1.91 8.68 14.43
N LYS A 67 2.85 7.93 15.02
CA LYS A 67 4.08 8.49 15.59
C LYS A 67 4.88 9.25 14.54
N ILE A 68 5.20 8.62 13.41
CA ILE A 68 6.00 9.22 12.34
C ILE A 68 5.28 10.41 11.70
N ALA A 69 3.98 10.31 11.46
CA ALA A 69 3.17 11.39 10.92
C ALA A 69 3.16 12.62 11.85
N SER A 70 3.01 12.41 13.15
CA SER A 70 3.06 13.50 14.14
C SER A 70 4.46 14.15 14.21
N GLU A 71 5.54 13.36 14.14
CA GLU A 71 6.92 13.87 14.10
C GLU A 71 7.16 14.76 12.87
N ILE A 72 6.77 14.29 11.69
CA ILE A 72 6.97 15.01 10.42
C ILE A 72 6.07 16.24 10.34
N THR A 73 4.83 16.15 10.81
CA THR A 73 3.87 17.28 10.80
C THR A 73 4.29 18.35 11.81
N SER A 74 4.80 17.96 12.98
CA SER A 74 5.33 18.89 13.99
C SER A 74 6.58 19.64 13.51
N ALA A 75 7.36 19.04 12.62
CA ALA A 75 8.50 19.68 11.96
C ALA A 75 8.07 20.61 10.80
N LYS A 76 6.84 20.47 10.29
CA LYS A 76 6.23 21.35 9.27
C LYS A 76 5.37 22.44 9.94
N ASP A 77 4.86 23.37 9.13
CA ASP A 77 3.96 24.43 9.61
C ASP A 77 2.75 23.85 10.37
N LYS A 78 2.47 24.40 11.57
CA LYS A 78 1.35 24.03 12.47
C LYS A 78 -0.06 24.13 11.84
N LYS A 79 -0.18 24.64 10.61
CA LYS A 79 -1.44 24.72 9.86
C LYS A 79 -1.72 23.47 9.02
N THR A 80 -0.74 22.60 8.81
CA THR A 80 -0.96 21.35 8.04
C THR A 80 -1.68 20.32 8.91
N PRO A 81 -2.84 19.79 8.48
CA PRO A 81 -3.52 18.73 9.21
C PRO A 81 -2.70 17.44 9.15
N GLU A 82 -2.76 16.65 10.22
CA GLU A 82 -2.11 15.34 10.24
C GLU A 82 -2.74 14.40 9.20
N PRO A 83 -1.93 13.63 8.46
CA PRO A 83 -2.44 12.68 7.48
C PRO A 83 -3.16 11.52 8.16
N ARG A 84 -4.19 10.99 7.50
CA ARG A 84 -4.97 9.86 8.00
C ARG A 84 -4.47 8.55 7.40
N LEU A 85 -4.44 7.49 8.19
CA LEU A 85 -4.24 6.11 7.71
C LEU A 85 -5.55 5.33 7.76
N ILE A 86 -6.04 4.93 6.59
CA ILE A 86 -7.26 4.14 6.41
C ILE A 86 -6.85 2.72 5.99
N THR A 87 -7.66 1.73 6.35
CA THR A 87 -7.42 0.34 5.97
C THR A 87 -8.67 -0.24 5.32
N TYR A 88 -8.50 -0.91 4.19
CA TYR A 88 -9.51 -1.73 3.53
C TYR A 88 -8.98 -3.16 3.40
N ALA A 89 -9.70 -4.12 4.02
CA ALA A 89 -9.39 -5.53 3.90
C ALA A 89 -10.32 -6.13 2.84
N VAL A 90 -9.74 -6.71 1.81
CA VAL A 90 -10.47 -7.34 0.70
C VAL A 90 -10.94 -8.73 1.14
N PRO A 91 -12.25 -9.02 1.11
CA PRO A 91 -12.76 -10.32 1.49
C PRO A 91 -12.37 -11.39 0.48
N SER A 92 -11.91 -12.55 0.96
CA SER A 92 -11.67 -13.75 0.13
C SER A 92 -10.82 -13.56 -1.14
N ILE A 93 -9.48 -13.48 -0.99
CA ILE A 93 -8.49 -13.26 -2.07
C ILE A 93 -8.69 -14.13 -3.33
N ARG A 94 -9.08 -15.40 -3.16
CA ARG A 94 -9.14 -16.39 -4.27
C ARG A 94 -10.04 -15.97 -5.44
N ARG A 95 -11.02 -15.10 -5.21
CA ARG A 95 -11.91 -14.56 -6.25
C ARG A 95 -12.04 -13.04 -6.14
N ALA A 96 -11.06 -12.39 -5.54
CA ALA A 96 -11.12 -10.95 -5.27
C ALA A 96 -10.73 -10.10 -6.48
N LYS A 97 -10.06 -10.68 -7.50
CA LYS A 97 -9.55 -9.90 -8.64
C LYS A 97 -10.63 -9.63 -9.69
N THR A 98 -11.75 -9.04 -9.27
CA THR A 98 -12.92 -8.80 -10.12
C THR A 98 -13.21 -7.32 -10.27
N ARG A 99 -14.07 -6.99 -11.24
CA ARG A 99 -14.60 -5.63 -11.42
C ARG A 99 -15.46 -5.19 -10.24
N ASP A 100 -16.19 -6.11 -9.64
CA ASP A 100 -17.08 -5.80 -8.50
C ASP A 100 -16.25 -5.43 -7.28
N THR A 101 -15.22 -6.22 -6.94
CA THR A 101 -14.31 -5.89 -5.84
C THR A 101 -13.57 -4.57 -6.08
N LYS A 102 -13.21 -4.26 -7.34
CA LYS A 102 -12.65 -2.95 -7.68
C LYS A 102 -13.64 -1.82 -7.36
N ALA A 103 -14.90 -1.97 -7.79
CA ALA A 103 -15.95 -0.99 -7.53
C ALA A 103 -16.19 -0.79 -6.03
N ASP A 104 -16.24 -1.88 -5.25
CA ASP A 104 -16.41 -1.83 -3.79
C ASP A 104 -15.30 -1.01 -3.11
N ILE A 105 -14.04 -1.18 -3.56
CA ILE A 105 -12.91 -0.40 -3.05
C ILE A 105 -13.09 1.09 -3.40
N GLU A 106 -13.46 1.41 -4.65
CA GLU A 106 -13.65 2.80 -5.09
C GLU A 106 -14.78 3.49 -4.30
N ASP A 107 -15.90 2.81 -4.11
CA ASP A 107 -17.03 3.30 -3.32
C ASP A 107 -16.63 3.50 -1.85
N PHE A 108 -15.85 2.57 -1.29
CA PHE A 108 -15.30 2.73 0.05
C PHE A 108 -14.40 3.97 0.16
N LEU A 109 -13.49 4.18 -0.80
CA LEU A 109 -12.61 5.36 -0.81
C LEU A 109 -13.43 6.67 -0.85
N LEU A 110 -14.46 6.73 -1.71
CA LEU A 110 -15.37 7.87 -1.79
C LEU A 110 -16.12 8.07 -0.47
N SER A 111 -16.59 7.00 0.17
CA SER A 111 -17.27 7.07 1.47
C SER A 111 -16.40 7.62 2.61
N LYS A 112 -15.07 7.54 2.47
CA LYS A 112 -14.09 8.08 3.43
C LYS A 112 -13.58 9.48 3.06
N ALA A 113 -14.19 10.10 2.04
CA ALA A 113 -13.78 11.38 1.48
C ALA A 113 -12.30 11.39 1.02
N CYS A 114 -11.83 10.26 0.47
CA CYS A 114 -10.55 10.22 -0.23
C CYS A 114 -10.63 11.04 -1.52
N ALA A 115 -9.67 11.93 -1.73
CA ALA A 115 -9.56 12.79 -2.91
C ALA A 115 -8.35 12.40 -3.78
N ARG A 116 -8.02 13.23 -4.79
CA ARG A 116 -6.91 12.96 -5.74
C ARG A 116 -5.52 12.94 -5.08
N ASP A 117 -5.38 13.52 -3.90
CA ASP A 117 -4.12 13.52 -3.15
C ASP A 117 -3.90 12.22 -2.36
N THR A 118 -4.86 11.28 -2.35
CA THR A 118 -4.77 9.99 -1.64
C THR A 118 -3.59 9.14 -2.14
N CYS A 119 -2.86 8.50 -1.25
CA CYS A 119 -1.85 7.50 -1.59
C CYS A 119 -2.34 6.10 -1.20
N ILE A 120 -2.39 5.16 -2.15
CA ILE A 120 -2.72 3.76 -1.88
C ILE A 120 -1.45 2.98 -1.55
N LEU A 121 -1.48 2.18 -0.50
CA LEU A 121 -0.45 1.24 -0.09
C LEU A 121 -0.99 -0.18 -0.29
N ALA A 122 -0.60 -0.86 -1.38
CA ALA A 122 -0.97 -2.28 -1.57
C ALA A 122 -0.08 -3.15 -0.72
N MET A 123 -0.67 -3.73 0.31
CA MET A 123 0.03 -4.65 1.18
C MET A 123 -0.51 -6.05 0.99
N GLY A 124 0.18 -6.87 0.20
CA GLY A 124 -0.29 -8.21 -0.13
C GLY A 124 0.53 -8.93 -1.20
N GLY A 125 -0.01 -10.04 -1.70
CA GLY A 125 0.52 -10.73 -2.89
C GLY A 125 0.08 -10.10 -4.21
N GLY A 126 0.32 -10.79 -5.33
CA GLY A 126 0.03 -10.27 -6.67
C GLY A 126 -1.43 -9.90 -6.91
N VAL A 127 -2.38 -10.61 -6.29
CA VAL A 127 -3.82 -10.27 -6.40
C VAL A 127 -4.12 -8.88 -5.82
N ILE A 128 -3.62 -8.60 -4.62
CA ILE A 128 -3.81 -7.29 -3.97
C ILE A 128 -3.07 -6.21 -4.77
N GLY A 129 -1.83 -6.49 -5.20
CA GLY A 129 -1.03 -5.56 -5.99
C GLY A 129 -1.69 -5.17 -7.33
N ASP A 130 -2.23 -6.14 -8.06
CA ASP A 130 -2.94 -5.90 -9.33
C ASP A 130 -4.20 -5.08 -9.10
N LEU A 131 -5.02 -5.48 -8.11
CA LEU A 131 -6.31 -4.84 -7.83
C LEU A 131 -6.13 -3.41 -7.33
N ALA A 132 -5.28 -3.20 -6.33
CA ALA A 132 -5.03 -1.89 -5.74
C ALA A 132 -4.35 -0.94 -6.73
N GLY A 133 -3.40 -1.45 -7.53
CA GLY A 133 -2.79 -0.67 -8.59
C GLY A 133 -3.81 -0.26 -9.67
N PHE A 134 -4.76 -1.13 -10.02
CA PHE A 134 -5.78 -0.80 -11.02
C PHE A 134 -6.82 0.21 -10.47
N VAL A 135 -7.18 0.10 -9.19
CA VAL A 135 -7.93 1.14 -8.48
C VAL A 135 -7.17 2.46 -8.53
N ALA A 136 -5.90 2.49 -8.14
CA ALA A 136 -5.10 3.71 -8.11
C ALA A 136 -4.97 4.38 -9.48
N ALA A 137 -4.85 3.60 -10.55
CA ALA A 137 -4.75 4.11 -11.92
C ALA A 137 -6.03 4.81 -12.42
N THR A 138 -7.20 4.43 -11.89
CA THR A 138 -8.51 4.89 -12.39
C THR A 138 -9.24 5.82 -11.42
N PHE A 139 -9.02 5.67 -10.11
CA PHE A 139 -9.60 6.52 -9.08
C PHE A 139 -9.19 7.98 -9.30
N MET A 140 -10.17 8.87 -9.46
CA MET A 140 -9.95 10.29 -9.75
C MET A 140 -8.98 10.57 -10.92
N ARG A 141 -8.94 9.67 -11.93
CA ARG A 141 -8.02 9.69 -13.08
C ARG A 141 -6.54 9.50 -12.72
N GLY A 142 -6.26 8.82 -11.62
CA GLY A 142 -4.90 8.48 -11.21
C GLY A 142 -4.51 9.14 -9.90
N ILE A 143 -4.07 8.32 -8.95
CA ILE A 143 -3.52 8.72 -7.65
C ILE A 143 -2.22 7.98 -7.34
N PRO A 144 -1.35 8.51 -6.46
CA PRO A 144 -0.13 7.82 -6.02
C PRO A 144 -0.39 6.44 -5.42
N TYR A 145 0.54 5.52 -5.65
CA TYR A 145 0.42 4.14 -5.23
C TYR A 145 1.79 3.53 -4.93
N VAL A 146 1.88 2.69 -3.88
CA VAL A 146 3.08 1.98 -3.45
C VAL A 146 2.78 0.49 -3.28
N GLN A 147 3.64 -0.35 -3.87
CA GLN A 147 3.61 -1.80 -3.67
C GLN A 147 4.38 -2.20 -2.41
N ILE A 148 3.75 -2.99 -1.55
CA ILE A 148 4.34 -3.62 -0.36
C ILE A 148 4.10 -5.13 -0.48
N PRO A 149 4.93 -5.83 -1.28
CA PRO A 149 4.71 -7.25 -1.58
C PRO A 149 4.96 -8.11 -0.34
N THR A 150 4.00 -8.98 0.01
CA THR A 150 4.09 -9.88 1.17
C THR A 150 4.33 -11.35 0.79
N THR A 151 4.29 -11.67 -0.51
CA THR A 151 4.54 -13.02 -1.03
C THR A 151 5.78 -13.04 -1.91
N LEU A 152 6.50 -14.16 -1.92
CA LEU A 152 7.72 -14.30 -2.71
C LEU A 152 7.49 -14.03 -4.20
N ILE A 153 6.41 -14.55 -4.77
CA ILE A 153 6.05 -14.34 -6.18
C ILE A 153 5.83 -12.85 -6.46
N ALA A 154 5.18 -12.13 -5.53
CA ALA A 154 4.98 -10.70 -5.70
C ALA A 154 6.30 -9.92 -5.65
N MET A 155 7.21 -10.28 -4.74
CA MET A 155 8.50 -9.62 -4.59
C MET A 155 9.41 -9.73 -5.83
N VAL A 156 9.31 -10.81 -6.60
CA VAL A 156 10.22 -11.07 -7.73
C VAL A 156 9.63 -10.79 -9.11
N ASP A 157 8.32 -10.62 -9.22
CA ASP A 157 7.64 -10.44 -10.52
C ASP A 157 6.48 -9.43 -10.43
N SER A 158 5.38 -9.80 -9.75
CA SER A 158 4.12 -9.07 -9.94
C SER A 158 4.09 -7.64 -9.38
N SER A 159 4.97 -7.28 -8.44
CA SER A 159 5.04 -5.90 -7.94
C SER A 159 5.88 -4.98 -8.82
N ILE A 160 6.56 -5.49 -9.84
CA ILE A 160 7.53 -4.76 -10.64
C ILE A 160 6.95 -4.47 -12.04
N GLY A 161 7.14 -3.24 -12.53
CA GLY A 161 6.78 -2.85 -13.89
C GLY A 161 5.35 -2.30 -14.08
N GLY A 162 4.57 -2.15 -13.01
CA GLY A 162 3.32 -1.36 -13.03
C GLY A 162 2.15 -2.00 -13.78
N LYS A 163 2.24 -3.29 -14.12
CA LYS A 163 1.12 -4.05 -14.69
C LYS A 163 0.06 -4.24 -13.62
N THR A 164 -1.17 -3.89 -13.94
CA THR A 164 -2.33 -3.98 -13.04
C THR A 164 -3.54 -4.48 -13.85
N ALA A 165 -4.38 -5.30 -13.25
CA ALA A 165 -5.50 -5.92 -13.97
C ALA A 165 -6.57 -6.48 -13.02
N VAL A 166 -7.76 -6.70 -13.58
CA VAL A 166 -8.81 -7.56 -13.00
C VAL A 166 -9.15 -8.67 -13.97
N ASP A 167 -9.53 -9.82 -13.43
CA ASP A 167 -10.00 -10.94 -14.22
C ASP A 167 -11.43 -10.70 -14.70
N THR A 168 -11.79 -11.39 -15.78
CA THR A 168 -13.14 -11.43 -16.32
C THR A 168 -13.50 -12.87 -16.60
N PRO A 169 -14.80 -13.24 -16.64
CA PRO A 169 -15.22 -14.61 -16.93
C PRO A 169 -14.68 -15.19 -18.24
N HIS A 170 -14.28 -14.33 -19.20
CA HIS A 170 -13.77 -14.73 -20.51
C HIS A 170 -12.24 -14.80 -20.59
N ALA A 171 -11.52 -14.31 -19.58
CA ALA A 171 -10.07 -14.19 -19.60
C ALA A 171 -9.47 -14.37 -18.20
N GLU A 172 -9.94 -15.37 -17.45
CA GLU A 172 -9.26 -15.78 -16.22
C GLU A 172 -7.91 -16.41 -16.56
N LYS A 173 -6.82 -15.80 -16.09
CA LYS A 173 -5.58 -16.55 -15.85
C LYS A 173 -5.81 -17.41 -14.61
N ASN A 174 -6.33 -18.63 -14.79
CA ASN A 174 -6.27 -19.82 -13.91
C ASN A 174 -7.56 -20.68 -13.89
N LEU A 175 -8.12 -21.03 -15.06
CA LEU A 175 -9.01 -22.20 -15.19
C LEU A 175 -8.78 -22.92 -16.53
N TYR A 176 -7.58 -23.48 -16.71
CA TYR A 176 -7.32 -24.76 -17.42
C TYR A 176 -6.06 -25.38 -16.81
#